data_AF-A0A519T6B7-F1
#
_entry.id   AF-A0A519T6B7-F1
#
_cell.length_a   1.000
_cell.length_b   1.000
_cell.length_c   1.000
_cell.angle_alpha   90.00
_cell.angle_beta   90.00
_cell.angle_gamma   90.00
#
_symmetry.space_group_name_H-M   'P 1'
#
loop_
_entity.id
_entity.type
_entity.pdbx_description
1 polymer ?
#
loop_
_entity_poly.entity_id
_entity_poly.type
_entity_poly.pdbx_seq_one_letter_code
_entity_poly.pdbx_strand_id
1 'polypeptide(L)'
;MSQPLPTFQAPHQPAPHWLRSLLVLLLIVITAQTTTAASLTWSGFVSDEWTNPLNWVPNRVPTSADDVLIPGTYTPGTPLSTSTFPGTTPTPNQPMVRIAGQTANAIAMNTVAVLTLATNGSLNVATDIVNNGGTLNSRGGTLTVSGNLTTSNGAFNSTGGNVTVSGSFTNTTSTVSSTGGNLVIGGSLTNTGGTITGSGGTFTVGGSFSNATAAATFVLNSGSTLNLGGNFTNSGGTVGGSGTGRLALTGSVVQTVGGTLSTFPNLTVGSASATTTGPVSILATGGVVLNGRLAIGTNQAFTLLSDANGTAYVANNSGSVATGRATVQRYIAPNLNAGPGYRHYSTPVSGNTVDDFSTTSYTPVVNSSYNNSAT
;
A
#
# COMPACT_ATOMS: atom_id res chain seq x y z
N MET A 1 13.82 -31.85 -103.01
CA MET A 1 13.20 -30.52 -102.90
C MET A 1 12.19 -30.60 -101.76
N SER A 2 12.60 -30.18 -100.58
CA SER A 2 11.81 -30.28 -99.33
C SER A 2 11.77 -28.90 -98.71
N GLN A 3 10.56 -28.34 -98.60
CA GLN A 3 10.31 -26.99 -98.09
C GLN A 3 10.76 -26.84 -96.62
N PRO A 4 11.25 -25.67 -96.20
CA PRO A 4 11.52 -25.39 -94.81
C PRO A 4 10.22 -25.19 -94.01
N LEU A 5 10.19 -25.76 -92.80
CA LEU A 5 9.12 -25.62 -91.81
C LEU A 5 8.88 -24.15 -91.41
N PRO A 6 7.62 -23.74 -91.17
CA PRO A 6 7.31 -22.38 -90.74
C PRO A 6 7.78 -22.12 -89.28
N THR A 7 8.39 -20.97 -89.08
CA THR A 7 8.80 -20.42 -87.78
C THR A 7 7.57 -20.08 -86.91
N PHE A 8 7.40 -20.77 -85.79
CA PHE A 8 6.47 -20.36 -84.74
C PHE A 8 7.09 -19.23 -83.91
N GLN A 9 6.58 -18.01 -84.06
CA GLN A 9 6.86 -16.90 -83.16
C GLN A 9 5.95 -17.04 -81.93
N ALA A 10 6.49 -17.44 -80.78
CA ALA A 10 5.76 -17.45 -79.52
C ALA A 10 5.47 -16.00 -79.08
N PRO A 11 4.24 -15.67 -78.64
CA PRO A 11 3.95 -14.33 -78.12
C PRO A 11 4.71 -14.10 -76.81
N HIS A 12 5.51 -13.03 -76.79
CA HIS A 12 6.24 -12.57 -75.62
C HIS A 12 5.26 -11.96 -74.61
N GLN A 13 4.67 -12.78 -73.74
CA GLN A 13 3.91 -12.30 -72.59
C GLN A 13 4.90 -11.68 -71.57
N PRO A 14 4.75 -10.41 -71.17
CA PRO A 14 5.56 -9.86 -70.09
C PRO A 14 5.24 -10.59 -68.79
N ALA A 15 6.29 -11.09 -68.11
CA ALA A 15 6.14 -11.78 -66.84
C ALA A 15 5.35 -10.92 -65.84
N PRO A 16 4.32 -11.48 -65.17
CA PRO A 16 3.47 -10.71 -64.29
C PRO A 16 4.25 -10.23 -63.06
N HIS A 17 4.06 -8.95 -62.74
CA HIS A 17 4.87 -8.15 -61.81
C HIS A 17 4.89 -8.65 -60.35
N TRP A 18 4.09 -9.67 -60.00
CA TRP A 18 4.10 -10.29 -58.69
C TRP A 18 5.34 -11.14 -58.41
N LEU A 19 6.09 -11.55 -59.44
CA LEU A 19 7.33 -12.33 -59.27
C LEU A 19 8.53 -11.48 -58.85
N ARG A 20 8.47 -10.13 -58.99
CA ARG A 20 9.49 -9.19 -58.49
C ARG A 20 9.25 -8.78 -57.03
N SER A 21 8.04 -8.99 -56.52
CA SER A 21 7.71 -8.77 -55.10
C SER A 21 8.12 -9.94 -54.19
N LEU A 22 8.46 -11.10 -54.77
CA LEU A 22 8.88 -12.28 -53.99
C LEU A 22 10.38 -12.26 -53.60
N LEU A 23 11.19 -11.40 -54.22
CA LEU A 23 12.63 -11.27 -53.92
C LEU A 23 12.97 -10.13 -52.93
N VAL A 24 11.98 -9.32 -52.54
CA VAL A 24 12.13 -8.24 -51.52
C VAL A 24 11.47 -8.63 -50.19
N LEU A 25 10.82 -9.80 -50.13
CA LEU A 25 10.25 -10.38 -48.91
C LEU A 25 11.13 -11.50 -48.34
N LEU A 26 12.45 -11.39 -48.48
CA LEU A 26 13.42 -12.21 -47.78
C LEU A 26 14.41 -11.28 -47.09
N LEU A 27 14.47 -11.38 -45.76
CA LEU A 27 15.46 -10.77 -44.86
C LEU A 27 15.13 -9.41 -44.20
N ILE A 28 14.00 -9.32 -43.50
CA ILE A 28 13.98 -8.69 -42.17
C ILE A 28 13.13 -9.58 -41.26
N VAL A 29 13.70 -10.72 -40.86
CA VAL A 29 13.31 -11.33 -39.58
C VAL A 29 14.10 -10.55 -38.54
N ILE A 30 13.54 -9.46 -38.01
CA ILE A 30 13.96 -8.96 -36.71
C ILE A 30 13.52 -10.07 -35.76
N THR A 31 14.44 -10.97 -35.44
CA THR A 31 14.28 -11.74 -34.21
C THR A 31 14.25 -10.69 -33.12
N ALA A 32 13.06 -10.48 -32.54
CA ALA A 32 12.99 -9.86 -31.23
C ALA A 32 13.74 -10.83 -30.31
N GLN A 33 15.05 -10.60 -30.16
CA GLN A 33 15.82 -11.28 -29.14
C GLN A 33 15.17 -10.84 -27.85
N THR A 34 14.44 -11.74 -27.19
CA THR A 34 14.11 -11.57 -25.79
C THR A 34 15.44 -11.55 -25.07
N THR A 35 15.97 -10.37 -24.79
CA THR A 35 17.11 -10.22 -23.91
C THR A 35 16.67 -10.75 -22.55
N THR A 36 17.10 -11.97 -22.21
CA THR A 36 16.89 -12.53 -20.89
C THR A 36 17.69 -11.68 -19.92
N ALA A 37 17.04 -11.16 -18.88
CA ALA A 37 17.73 -10.40 -17.84
C ALA A 37 18.87 -11.24 -17.26
N ALA A 38 20.05 -10.64 -17.11
CA ALA A 38 21.18 -11.35 -16.52
C ALA A 38 21.04 -11.39 -15.00
N SER A 39 21.28 -12.54 -14.37
CA SER A 39 21.18 -12.66 -12.92
C SER A 39 22.50 -12.26 -12.25
N LEU A 40 22.44 -11.29 -11.34
CA LEU A 40 23.54 -10.84 -10.51
C LEU A 40 23.25 -11.17 -9.05
N THR A 41 24.26 -11.71 -8.35
CA THR A 41 24.14 -12.04 -6.92
C THR A 41 25.04 -11.14 -6.10
N TRP A 42 24.49 -10.56 -5.04
CA TRP A 42 25.27 -9.82 -4.05
C TRP A 42 26.13 -10.79 -3.22
N SER A 43 27.45 -10.61 -3.27
CA SER A 43 28.40 -11.37 -2.46
C SER A 43 28.84 -10.62 -1.20
N GLY A 44 28.89 -9.29 -1.25
CA GLY A 44 29.26 -8.43 -0.11
C GLY A 44 30.68 -8.67 0.44
N PHE A 45 31.58 -9.26 -0.36
CA PHE A 45 32.91 -9.66 0.11
C PHE A 45 33.88 -8.50 0.33
N VAL A 46 33.68 -7.37 -0.35
CA VAL A 46 34.61 -6.23 -0.28
C VAL A 46 34.08 -5.14 0.64
N SER A 47 32.80 -4.78 0.52
CA SER A 47 32.16 -3.74 1.32
C SER A 47 30.62 -3.87 1.28
N ASP A 48 29.93 -2.93 1.92
CA ASP A 48 28.47 -2.77 1.79
C ASP A 48 28.06 -1.91 0.57
N GLU A 49 29.00 -1.27 -0.12
CA GLU A 49 28.68 -0.30 -1.19
C GLU A 49 28.10 -0.97 -2.43
N TRP A 50 26.84 -0.64 -2.76
CA TRP A 50 26.15 -1.14 -3.96
C TRP A 50 26.95 -0.93 -5.25
N THR A 51 27.69 0.18 -5.33
CA THR A 51 28.41 0.61 -6.54
C THR A 51 29.75 -0.08 -6.73
N ASN A 52 30.23 -0.87 -5.77
CA ASN A 52 31.48 -1.58 -5.92
C ASN A 52 31.24 -2.87 -6.72
N PRO A 53 31.75 -2.99 -7.96
CA PRO A 53 31.51 -4.17 -8.79
C PRO A 53 32.02 -5.46 -8.14
N LEU A 54 33.03 -5.41 -7.26
CA LEU A 54 33.58 -6.58 -6.59
C LEU A 54 32.65 -7.16 -5.50
N ASN A 55 31.58 -6.46 -5.13
CA ASN A 55 30.53 -6.99 -4.25
C ASN A 55 29.46 -7.78 -5.02
N TRP A 56 29.55 -7.85 -6.34
CA TRP A 56 28.60 -8.54 -7.21
C TRP A 56 29.26 -9.73 -7.88
N VAL A 57 28.50 -10.78 -8.15
CA VAL A 57 28.90 -11.86 -9.05
C VAL A 57 28.08 -11.71 -10.34
N PRO A 58 28.71 -11.60 -11.54
CA PRO A 58 30.13 -11.81 -11.85
C PRO A 58 30.94 -10.50 -11.97
N ASN A 59 31.10 -9.75 -10.88
CA ASN A 59 31.98 -8.58 -10.76
C ASN A 59 31.58 -7.35 -11.60
N ARG A 60 30.28 -7.01 -11.61
CA ARG A 60 29.77 -5.77 -12.22
C ARG A 60 28.57 -5.23 -11.46
N VAL A 61 28.39 -3.92 -11.49
CA VAL A 61 27.24 -3.25 -10.86
C VAL A 61 25.97 -3.53 -11.68
N PRO A 62 24.83 -3.79 -11.03
CA PRO A 62 23.54 -3.96 -11.72
C PRO A 62 23.14 -2.75 -12.55
N THR A 63 22.46 -3.05 -13.65
CA THR A 63 21.79 -2.11 -14.54
C THR A 63 20.29 -2.45 -14.60
N SER A 64 19.50 -1.64 -15.30
CA SER A 64 18.07 -1.90 -15.52
C SER A 64 17.75 -3.18 -16.30
N ALA A 65 18.74 -3.88 -16.84
CA ALA A 65 18.58 -5.16 -17.53
C ALA A 65 18.97 -6.38 -16.66
N ASP A 66 19.37 -6.16 -15.40
CA ASP A 66 19.89 -7.21 -14.52
C ASP A 66 18.92 -7.55 -13.39
N ASP A 67 18.63 -8.84 -13.22
CA ASP A 67 17.91 -9.34 -12.06
C ASP A 67 18.89 -9.51 -10.89
N VAL A 68 18.55 -8.95 -9.73
CA VAL A 68 19.40 -8.95 -8.55
C VAL A 68 18.89 -9.95 -7.52
N LEU A 69 19.78 -10.80 -7.01
CA LEU A 69 19.55 -11.64 -5.84
C LEU A 69 20.42 -11.18 -4.65
N ILE A 70 19.78 -10.96 -3.51
CA ILE A 70 20.42 -10.69 -2.22
C ILE A 70 20.13 -11.87 -1.28
N PRO A 71 21.07 -12.81 -1.09
CA PRO A 71 20.77 -14.12 -0.51
C PRO A 71 20.73 -14.16 1.03
N GLY A 72 21.04 -13.07 1.73
CA GLY A 72 21.12 -13.01 3.19
C GLY A 72 22.43 -13.57 3.74
N THR A 73 22.73 -14.81 3.40
CA THR A 73 24.08 -15.39 3.48
C THR A 73 24.55 -15.75 2.08
N TYR A 74 25.85 -15.60 1.82
CA TYR A 74 26.42 -16.00 0.54
C TYR A 74 27.20 -17.29 0.74
N THR A 75 26.77 -18.36 0.07
CA THR A 75 27.54 -19.60 -0.05
C THR A 75 28.09 -19.65 -1.48
N PRO A 76 29.43 -19.55 -1.68
CA PRO A 76 30.01 -19.66 -3.00
C PRO A 76 29.63 -20.99 -3.67
N GLY A 77 29.08 -20.93 -4.89
CA GLY A 77 29.04 -22.08 -5.78
C GLY A 77 30.43 -22.30 -6.42
N THR A 78 30.76 -23.54 -6.78
CA THR A 78 31.88 -23.82 -7.70
C THR A 78 31.54 -23.17 -9.05
N PRO A 79 32.40 -22.33 -9.66
CA PRO A 79 33.86 -22.34 -9.65
C PRO A 79 34.51 -21.12 -8.95
N LEU A 80 33.87 -20.48 -7.97
CA LEU A 80 34.56 -19.47 -7.13
C LEU A 80 35.46 -20.11 -6.05
N SER A 81 35.66 -21.44 -6.12
CA SER A 81 36.49 -22.25 -5.22
C SER A 81 38.00 -21.96 -5.28
N THR A 82 38.45 -20.98 -6.05
CA THR A 82 39.85 -20.52 -6.04
C THR A 82 40.05 -19.23 -5.23
N SER A 83 39.01 -18.66 -4.62
CA SER A 83 39.18 -17.62 -3.61
C SER A 83 39.62 -18.27 -2.29
N THR A 84 40.92 -18.26 -2.01
CA THR A 84 41.48 -18.72 -0.74
C THR A 84 41.01 -17.81 0.39
N PHE A 85 39.93 -18.17 1.07
CA PHE A 85 39.59 -17.59 2.38
C PHE A 85 40.17 -18.46 3.50
N PRO A 86 40.92 -17.87 4.45
CA PRO A 86 41.30 -18.56 5.68
C PRO A 86 40.14 -18.51 6.67
N GLY A 87 39.46 -19.64 6.90
CA GLY A 87 38.47 -19.79 7.97
C GLY A 87 36.99 -19.84 7.53
N THR A 88 36.11 -20.00 8.52
CA THR A 88 34.65 -20.09 8.40
C THR A 88 34.08 -18.99 7.50
N THR A 89 33.07 -19.30 6.69
CA THR A 89 32.39 -18.37 5.76
C THR A 89 32.08 -17.04 6.46
N PRO A 90 32.76 -15.92 6.11
CA PRO A 90 32.49 -14.63 6.74
C PRO A 90 31.06 -14.20 6.41
N THR A 91 30.35 -13.63 7.39
CA THR A 91 29.04 -13.01 7.17
C THR A 91 29.19 -11.89 6.14
N PRO A 92 28.53 -11.94 4.98
CA PRO A 92 28.63 -10.91 3.97
C PRO A 92 28.22 -9.53 4.50
N ASN A 93 28.91 -8.48 4.05
CA ASN A 93 28.39 -7.13 4.19
C ASN A 93 27.06 -7.05 3.45
N GLN A 94 26.07 -6.38 4.02
CA GLN A 94 24.74 -6.25 3.42
C GLN A 94 24.67 -4.97 2.57
N PRO A 95 24.00 -4.99 1.40
CA PRO A 95 24.05 -3.89 0.46
C PRO A 95 23.47 -2.58 1.00
N MET A 96 24.20 -1.50 0.76
CA MET A 96 23.85 -0.13 1.06
C MET A 96 23.95 0.74 -0.21
N VAL A 97 22.87 1.45 -0.52
CA VAL A 97 22.80 2.43 -1.62
C VAL A 97 22.97 3.83 -1.02
N ARG A 98 24.08 4.50 -1.33
CA ARG A 98 24.42 5.83 -0.80
C ARG A 98 24.38 6.96 -1.83
N ILE A 99 24.36 6.62 -3.12
CA ILE A 99 24.32 7.59 -4.21
C ILE A 99 23.07 7.39 -5.07
N ALA A 100 22.72 8.42 -5.82
CA ALA A 100 21.59 8.38 -6.74
C ALA A 100 21.92 7.64 -8.05
N GLY A 101 20.88 7.15 -8.73
CA GLY A 101 21.00 6.59 -10.09
C GLY A 101 21.26 5.09 -10.16
N GLN A 102 21.20 4.36 -9.05
CA GLN A 102 21.29 2.90 -9.10
C GLN A 102 20.05 2.31 -9.76
N THR A 103 20.24 1.25 -10.56
CA THR A 103 19.16 0.57 -11.26
C THR A 103 19.28 -0.93 -11.14
N ALA A 104 18.14 -1.62 -11.22
CA ALA A 104 18.03 -3.07 -11.37
C ALA A 104 16.78 -3.39 -12.22
N ASN A 105 16.75 -4.53 -12.90
CA ASN A 105 15.53 -5.01 -13.54
C ASN A 105 14.53 -5.50 -12.49
N ALA A 106 14.91 -6.48 -11.68
CA ALA A 106 14.14 -7.03 -10.56
C ALA A 106 15.05 -7.20 -9.33
N ILE A 107 14.45 -7.31 -8.13
CA ILE A 107 15.19 -7.64 -6.91
C ILE A 107 14.48 -8.76 -6.15
N ALA A 108 15.21 -9.84 -5.88
CA ALA A 108 14.83 -10.89 -4.94
C ALA A 108 15.72 -10.81 -3.69
N MET A 109 15.11 -10.81 -2.51
CA MET A 109 15.81 -10.86 -1.23
C MET A 109 15.39 -12.13 -0.47
N ASN A 110 16.37 -12.84 0.09
CA ASN A 110 16.12 -14.04 0.90
C ASN A 110 16.18 -13.74 2.40
N THR A 111 15.88 -14.75 3.21
CA THR A 111 15.92 -14.67 4.66
C THR A 111 17.22 -14.07 5.16
N VAL A 112 17.14 -13.12 6.10
CA VAL A 112 18.29 -12.39 6.69
C VAL A 112 18.95 -11.36 5.76
N ALA A 113 18.60 -11.29 4.48
CA ALA A 113 19.09 -10.22 3.60
C ALA A 113 18.72 -8.84 4.13
N VAL A 114 19.63 -7.88 4.04
CA VAL A 114 19.35 -6.49 4.37
C VAL A 114 19.70 -5.62 3.17
N LEU A 115 18.75 -4.82 2.68
CA LEU A 115 19.02 -3.79 1.69
C LEU A 115 18.70 -2.44 2.33
N THR A 116 19.69 -1.55 2.39
CA THR A 116 19.50 -0.21 2.97
C THR A 116 19.72 0.87 1.93
N LEU A 117 18.75 1.76 1.76
CA LEU A 117 18.90 3.01 1.03
C LEU A 117 19.16 4.12 2.04
N ALA A 118 20.38 4.64 2.05
CA ALA A 118 20.76 5.77 2.89
C ALA A 118 20.23 7.09 2.30
N THR A 119 20.30 8.18 3.06
CA THR A 119 20.08 9.55 2.57
C THR A 119 20.83 9.79 1.25
N ASN A 120 20.16 10.39 0.27
CA ASN A 120 20.64 10.61 -1.11
C ASN A 120 20.83 9.35 -1.97
N GLY A 121 20.79 8.16 -1.38
CA GLY A 121 20.74 6.91 -2.12
C GLY A 121 19.45 6.82 -2.93
N SER A 122 19.55 6.46 -4.20
CA SER A 122 18.37 6.17 -5.04
C SER A 122 18.56 4.89 -5.82
N LEU A 123 17.54 4.02 -5.74
CA LEU A 123 17.46 2.76 -6.47
C LEU A 123 16.14 2.69 -7.25
N ASN A 124 16.24 2.50 -8.56
CA ASN A 124 15.10 2.29 -9.44
C ASN A 124 15.05 0.83 -9.90
N VAL A 125 13.95 0.14 -9.62
CA VAL A 125 13.68 -1.23 -10.04
C VAL A 125 12.66 -1.21 -11.17
N ALA A 126 13.04 -1.73 -12.34
CA ALA A 126 12.23 -1.66 -13.56
C ALA A 126 10.99 -2.57 -13.51
N THR A 127 11.02 -3.60 -12.67
CA THR A 127 9.92 -4.56 -12.50
C THR A 127 9.60 -4.71 -11.01
N ASP A 128 9.71 -5.91 -10.46
CA ASP A 128 9.21 -6.26 -9.14
C ASP A 128 10.35 -6.34 -8.11
N ILE A 129 9.97 -6.13 -6.84
CA ILE A 129 10.76 -6.53 -5.69
C ILE A 129 10.01 -7.63 -4.93
N VAL A 130 10.71 -8.73 -4.67
CA VAL A 130 10.25 -9.81 -3.80
C VAL A 130 11.19 -9.92 -2.61
N ASN A 131 10.70 -9.56 -1.43
CA ASN A 131 11.41 -9.73 -0.17
C ASN A 131 10.87 -10.94 0.57
N ASN A 132 11.60 -12.04 0.56
CA ASN A 132 11.25 -13.29 1.23
C ASN A 132 12.16 -13.54 2.44
N GLY A 133 11.83 -12.91 3.56
CA GLY A 133 12.52 -13.08 4.85
C GLY A 133 13.62 -12.05 5.14
N GLY A 134 13.87 -11.13 4.22
CA GLY A 134 14.85 -10.06 4.37
C GLY A 134 14.27 -8.78 4.98
N THR A 135 15.12 -7.76 5.13
CA THR A 135 14.81 -6.42 5.63
C THR A 135 15.16 -5.38 4.58
N LEU A 136 14.16 -4.69 4.06
CA LEU A 136 14.33 -3.55 3.17
C LEU A 136 14.16 -2.24 3.95
N ASN A 137 15.21 -1.42 4.01
CA ASN A 137 15.22 -0.16 4.75
C ASN A 137 15.39 1.03 3.81
N SER A 138 14.43 1.96 3.80
CA SER A 138 14.59 3.28 3.18
C SER A 138 14.84 4.34 4.26
N ARG A 139 16.12 4.51 4.65
CA ARG A 139 16.58 5.41 5.73
C ARG A 139 16.89 6.80 5.16
N GLY A 140 15.88 7.48 4.67
CA GLY A 140 16.03 8.78 3.97
C GLY A 140 16.35 8.67 2.48
N GLY A 141 16.61 7.46 1.96
CA GLY A 141 16.81 7.21 0.54
C GLY A 141 15.52 7.20 -0.28
N THR A 142 15.67 7.05 -1.60
CA THR A 142 14.56 6.94 -2.55
C THR A 142 14.53 5.58 -3.21
N LEU A 143 13.43 4.84 -3.06
CA LEU A 143 13.18 3.60 -3.76
C LEU A 143 12.03 3.78 -4.75
N THR A 144 12.27 3.49 -6.02
CA THR A 144 11.21 3.44 -7.04
C THR A 144 11.10 2.02 -7.58
N VAL A 145 9.90 1.44 -7.53
CA VAL A 145 9.57 0.13 -8.10
C VAL A 145 8.51 0.36 -9.16
N SER A 146 8.82 0.04 -10.41
CA SER A 146 7.88 0.26 -11.53
C SER A 146 6.82 -0.84 -11.61
N GLY A 147 7.12 -2.02 -11.09
CA GLY A 147 6.17 -3.10 -10.87
C GLY A 147 5.64 -3.13 -9.44
N ASN A 148 5.56 -4.34 -8.90
CA ASN A 148 4.98 -4.67 -7.61
C ASN A 148 6.06 -4.83 -6.53
N LEU A 149 5.65 -4.63 -5.28
CA LEU A 149 6.42 -5.01 -4.10
C LEU A 149 5.70 -6.17 -3.42
N THR A 150 6.41 -7.24 -3.08
CA THR A 150 5.89 -8.33 -2.26
C THR A 150 6.84 -8.59 -1.10
N THR A 151 6.30 -8.63 0.13
CA THR A 151 7.10 -8.89 1.33
C THR A 151 6.50 -10.04 2.13
N SER A 152 7.28 -11.10 2.37
CA SER A 152 6.95 -12.25 3.20
C SER A 152 8.02 -12.45 4.28
N ASN A 153 7.59 -12.81 5.50
CA ASN A 153 8.44 -13.25 6.62
C ASN A 153 9.60 -12.30 7.00
N GLY A 154 9.54 -11.03 6.59
CA GLY A 154 10.63 -10.09 6.71
C GLY A 154 10.19 -8.75 7.27
N ALA A 155 10.90 -7.70 6.87
CA ALA A 155 10.56 -6.32 7.20
C ALA A 155 10.71 -5.38 5.99
N PHE A 156 9.84 -4.37 5.94
CA PHE A 156 9.98 -3.23 5.06
C PHE A 156 9.78 -1.94 5.84
N ASN A 157 10.84 -1.14 5.95
CA ASN A 157 10.87 0.06 6.79
C ASN A 157 11.12 1.30 5.93
N SER A 158 10.10 2.13 5.74
CA SER A 158 10.24 3.47 5.18
C SER A 158 10.45 4.48 6.32
N THR A 159 11.71 4.75 6.67
CA THR A 159 12.09 5.62 7.80
C THR A 159 12.67 6.93 7.26
N GLY A 160 11.82 7.94 7.07
CA GLY A 160 12.19 9.23 6.48
C GLY A 160 12.52 9.19 4.98
N GLY A 161 12.53 8.01 4.35
CA GLY A 161 12.74 7.86 2.91
C GLY A 161 11.48 8.07 2.08
N ASN A 162 11.66 8.12 0.76
CA ASN A 162 10.56 8.15 -0.22
C ASN A 162 10.52 6.81 -0.94
N VAL A 163 9.41 6.09 -0.83
CA VAL A 163 9.22 4.82 -1.55
C VAL A 163 8.00 4.93 -2.44
N THR A 164 8.20 4.67 -3.73
CA THR A 164 7.13 4.63 -4.73
C THR A 164 7.08 3.24 -5.36
N VAL A 165 5.92 2.59 -5.29
CA VAL A 165 5.60 1.34 -5.98
C VAL A 165 4.51 1.68 -6.98
N SER A 166 4.79 1.61 -8.28
CA SER A 166 3.81 1.99 -9.30
C SER A 166 2.70 0.93 -9.44
N GLY A 167 3.06 -0.34 -9.25
CA GLY A 167 2.12 -1.45 -9.15
C GLY A 167 1.50 -1.59 -7.76
N SER A 168 1.19 -2.83 -7.39
CA SER A 168 0.58 -3.16 -6.11
C SER A 168 1.63 -3.56 -5.06
N PHE A 169 1.26 -3.43 -3.79
CA PHE A 169 2.05 -3.95 -2.68
C PHE A 169 1.27 -5.07 -1.98
N THR A 170 1.88 -6.26 -1.90
CA THR A 170 1.37 -7.38 -1.09
C THR A 170 2.26 -7.63 0.12
N ASN A 171 1.71 -7.51 1.32
CA ASN A 171 2.34 -8.00 2.55
C ASN A 171 1.68 -9.31 2.97
N THR A 172 2.46 -10.37 3.14
CA THR A 172 1.89 -11.68 3.50
C THR A 172 2.06 -12.05 4.96
N THR A 173 3.23 -11.76 5.53
CA THR A 173 3.57 -12.05 6.94
C THR A 173 4.64 -11.10 7.50
N SER A 174 5.02 -10.06 6.76
CA SER A 174 6.10 -9.16 7.16
C SER A 174 5.63 -8.07 8.12
N THR A 175 6.60 -7.43 8.78
CA THR A 175 6.37 -6.14 9.44
C THR A 175 6.69 -5.01 8.46
N VAL A 176 5.69 -4.16 8.22
CA VAL A 176 5.81 -2.99 7.35
C VAL A 176 5.63 -1.74 8.19
N SER A 177 6.57 -0.81 8.10
CA SER A 177 6.57 0.43 8.85
C SER A 177 6.77 1.62 7.93
N SER A 178 5.91 2.62 8.03
CA SER A 178 6.14 3.96 7.49
C SER A 178 6.30 4.94 8.66
N THR A 179 7.54 5.32 8.94
CA THR A 179 7.90 6.23 10.04
C THR A 179 8.53 7.50 9.48
N GLY A 180 7.73 8.55 9.35
CA GLY A 180 8.18 9.87 8.91
C GLY A 180 8.61 9.99 7.44
N GLY A 181 8.56 8.88 6.68
CA GLY A 181 8.77 8.86 5.24
C GLY A 181 7.47 8.97 4.44
N ASN A 182 7.61 8.94 3.12
CA ASN A 182 6.49 8.83 2.19
C ASN A 182 6.48 7.41 1.59
N LEU A 183 5.34 6.74 1.64
CA LEU A 183 5.12 5.48 0.94
C LEU A 183 3.94 5.67 -0.02
N VAL A 184 4.19 5.50 -1.31
CA VAL A 184 3.20 5.65 -2.37
C VAL A 184 3.07 4.33 -3.12
N ILE A 185 1.84 3.85 -3.25
CA ILE A 185 1.47 2.65 -3.99
C ILE A 185 0.47 3.08 -5.05
N GLY A 186 0.81 2.96 -6.33
CA GLY A 186 -0.06 3.34 -7.44
C GLY A 186 -1.25 2.38 -7.58
N GLY A 187 -1.01 1.09 -7.36
CA GLY A 187 -2.03 0.04 -7.36
C GLY A 187 -2.70 -0.16 -6.00
N SER A 188 -3.10 -1.40 -5.74
CA SER A 188 -3.74 -1.79 -4.48
C SER A 188 -2.72 -2.22 -3.43
N LEU A 189 -3.12 -2.14 -2.17
CA LEU A 189 -2.36 -2.67 -1.04
C LEU A 189 -3.14 -3.81 -0.39
N THR A 190 -2.53 -4.99 -0.37
CA THR A 190 -3.11 -6.18 0.24
C THR A 190 -2.24 -6.66 1.38
N ASN A 191 -2.81 -6.74 2.58
CA ASN A 191 -2.19 -7.36 3.75
C ASN A 191 -2.87 -8.72 3.98
N THR A 192 -2.23 -9.82 3.61
CA THR A 192 -2.76 -11.18 3.88
C THR A 192 -2.26 -11.74 5.22
N GLY A 193 -1.39 -11.02 5.92
CA GLY A 193 -0.89 -11.38 7.25
C GLY A 193 0.31 -10.52 7.66
N GLY A 194 0.67 -10.56 8.94
CA GLY A 194 1.67 -9.66 9.50
C GLY A 194 1.10 -8.27 9.76
N THR A 195 1.98 -7.30 10.00
CA THR A 195 1.60 -5.98 10.51
C THR A 195 2.02 -4.87 9.57
N ILE A 196 1.09 -3.99 9.21
CA ILE A 196 1.37 -2.73 8.53
C ILE A 196 1.08 -1.57 9.49
N THR A 197 2.08 -0.75 9.78
CA THR A 197 1.98 0.37 10.71
C THR A 197 2.38 1.68 10.04
N GLY A 198 1.47 2.66 10.08
CA GLY A 198 1.81 4.07 9.86
C GLY A 198 2.12 4.75 11.18
N SER A 199 3.26 5.45 11.28
CA SER A 199 3.66 6.19 12.49
C SER A 199 4.42 7.45 12.12
N GLY A 200 3.69 8.52 11.78
CA GLY A 200 4.28 9.70 11.14
C GLY A 200 4.52 9.49 9.64
N GLY A 201 4.41 10.56 8.86
CA GLY A 201 4.58 10.50 7.40
C GLY A 201 3.27 10.20 6.65
N THR A 202 3.37 10.14 5.32
CA THR A 202 2.21 9.94 4.45
C THR A 202 2.24 8.57 3.80
N PHE A 203 1.09 7.91 3.80
CA PHE A 203 0.89 6.64 3.13
C PHE A 203 -0.19 6.82 2.08
N THR A 204 0.12 6.63 0.80
CA THR A 204 -0.84 6.81 -0.30
C THR A 204 -1.03 5.51 -1.06
N VAL A 205 -2.28 5.11 -1.27
CA VAL A 205 -2.68 3.95 -2.07
C VAL A 205 -3.66 4.42 -3.13
N GLY A 206 -3.28 4.37 -4.40
CA GLY A 206 -4.14 4.77 -5.52
C GLY A 206 -5.33 3.84 -5.71
N GLY A 207 -5.11 2.53 -5.49
CA GLY A 207 -6.15 1.50 -5.54
C GLY A 207 -6.85 1.26 -4.19
N SER A 208 -7.30 0.02 -4.00
CA SER A 208 -8.00 -0.40 -2.78
C SER A 208 -7.01 -0.89 -1.72
N PHE A 209 -7.44 -0.86 -0.46
CA PHE A 209 -6.74 -1.46 0.67
C PHE A 209 -7.53 -2.67 1.20
N SER A 210 -6.87 -3.82 1.32
CA SER A 210 -7.47 -5.04 1.86
C SER A 210 -6.62 -5.60 3.00
N ASN A 211 -7.16 -5.58 4.22
CA ASN A 211 -6.64 -6.32 5.37
C ASN A 211 -7.31 -7.70 5.39
N ALA A 212 -6.74 -8.63 4.63
CA ALA A 212 -7.49 -9.71 4.00
C ALA A 212 -7.77 -10.94 4.88
N THR A 213 -7.06 -11.11 6.01
CA THR A 213 -7.19 -12.31 6.86
C THR A 213 -7.14 -11.96 8.34
N ALA A 214 -7.51 -12.90 9.20
CA ALA A 214 -7.41 -12.74 10.66
C ALA A 214 -5.97 -12.55 11.19
N ALA A 215 -4.97 -12.99 10.43
CA ALA A 215 -3.56 -12.80 10.77
C ALA A 215 -3.04 -11.41 10.37
N ALA A 216 -3.84 -10.62 9.65
CA ALA A 216 -3.47 -9.32 9.11
C ALA A 216 -3.79 -8.20 10.11
N THR A 217 -2.80 -7.39 10.44
CA THR A 217 -2.94 -6.23 11.33
C THR A 217 -2.60 -4.94 10.59
N PHE A 218 -3.47 -3.94 10.71
CA PHE A 218 -3.25 -2.60 10.19
C PHE A 218 -3.42 -1.55 11.29
N VAL A 219 -2.41 -0.68 11.48
CA VAL A 219 -2.39 0.31 12.55
C VAL A 219 -2.02 1.69 12.01
N LEU A 220 -2.85 2.69 12.32
CA LEU A 220 -2.61 4.09 12.04
C LEU A 220 -2.30 4.86 13.34
N ASN A 221 -1.03 4.99 13.68
CA ASN A 221 -0.61 5.74 14.86
C ASN A 221 -0.55 7.24 14.60
N SER A 222 -0.34 8.01 15.68
CA SER A 222 -0.27 9.46 15.64
C SER A 222 0.67 9.99 14.55
N GLY A 223 0.23 11.02 13.85
CA GLY A 223 0.97 11.67 12.76
C GLY A 223 0.93 10.95 11.42
N SER A 224 0.32 9.76 11.33
CA SER A 224 0.17 9.04 10.06
C SER A 224 -1.17 9.35 9.37
N THR A 225 -1.17 9.37 8.04
CA THR A 225 -2.41 9.39 7.24
C THR A 225 -2.29 8.40 6.10
N LEU A 226 -3.28 7.50 5.96
CA LEU A 226 -3.52 6.71 4.76
C LEU A 226 -4.47 7.48 3.83
N ASN A 227 -3.96 7.99 2.72
CA ASN A 227 -4.74 8.52 1.61
C ASN A 227 -5.10 7.37 0.67
N LEU A 228 -6.38 7.03 0.59
CA LEU A 228 -6.87 5.88 -0.15
C LEU A 228 -7.74 6.31 -1.33
N GLY A 229 -7.35 5.94 -2.54
CA GLY A 229 -8.10 6.21 -3.78
C GLY A 229 -9.24 5.23 -4.05
N GLY A 230 -9.14 3.99 -3.55
CA GLY A 230 -10.13 2.92 -3.72
C GLY A 230 -10.86 2.54 -2.43
N ASN A 231 -11.36 1.32 -2.34
CA ASN A 231 -12.14 0.86 -1.19
C ASN A 231 -11.26 0.37 -0.05
N PHE A 232 -11.72 0.53 1.19
CA PHE A 232 -11.13 -0.09 2.37
C PHE A 232 -11.92 -1.34 2.73
N THR A 233 -11.26 -2.49 2.89
CA THR A 233 -11.89 -3.74 3.37
C THR A 233 -11.05 -4.40 4.45
N ASN A 234 -11.68 -4.73 5.58
CA ASN A 234 -11.10 -5.59 6.60
C ASN A 234 -11.82 -6.95 6.60
N SER A 235 -11.14 -8.05 6.28
CA SER A 235 -11.75 -9.38 6.15
C SER A 235 -11.31 -10.31 7.30
N GLY A 236 -11.63 -9.90 8.52
CA GLY A 236 -11.35 -10.66 9.74
C GLY A 236 -10.08 -10.23 10.49
N GLY A 237 -9.27 -9.34 9.90
CA GLY A 237 -8.04 -8.84 10.53
C GLY A 237 -8.29 -7.78 11.60
N THR A 238 -7.20 -7.32 12.21
CA THR A 238 -7.23 -6.26 13.22
C THR A 238 -6.93 -4.91 12.58
N VAL A 239 -7.81 -3.93 12.81
CA VAL A 239 -7.62 -2.54 12.38
C VAL A 239 -7.74 -1.62 13.58
N GLY A 240 -6.71 -0.80 13.80
CA GLY A 240 -6.63 0.09 14.95
C GLY A 240 -5.74 1.31 14.69
N GLY A 241 -5.42 2.02 15.77
CA GLY A 241 -4.58 3.21 15.70
C GLY A 241 -4.56 4.00 16.99
N SER A 242 -3.92 5.16 16.96
CA SER A 242 -3.85 6.09 18.10
C SER A 242 -3.69 7.54 17.65
N GLY A 243 -4.01 8.48 18.54
CA GLY A 243 -3.76 9.92 18.37
C GLY A 243 -4.34 10.47 17.06
N THR A 244 -3.51 11.17 16.29
CA THR A 244 -3.94 11.81 15.03
C THR A 244 -3.91 10.90 13.80
N GLY A 245 -3.72 9.59 13.98
CA GLY A 245 -3.76 8.61 12.87
C GLY A 245 -5.08 8.69 12.10
N ARG A 246 -5.01 8.65 10.77
CA ARG A 246 -6.18 8.93 9.90
C ARG A 246 -6.28 8.01 8.70
N LEU A 247 -7.48 7.49 8.46
CA LEU A 247 -7.90 7.01 7.14
C LEU A 247 -8.58 8.17 6.40
N ALA A 248 -8.05 8.54 5.24
CA ALA A 248 -8.62 9.54 4.34
C ALA A 248 -9.07 8.86 3.04
N LEU A 249 -10.38 8.93 2.74
CA LEU A 249 -10.97 8.45 1.51
C LEU A 249 -10.86 9.58 0.46
N THR A 250 -9.92 9.44 -0.46
CA THR A 250 -9.47 10.52 -1.38
C THR A 250 -9.80 10.28 -2.85
N GLY A 251 -10.44 9.16 -3.17
CA GLY A 251 -10.90 8.78 -4.49
C GLY A 251 -11.95 9.72 -5.07
N SER A 252 -12.09 9.68 -6.39
CA SER A 252 -13.02 10.51 -7.16
C SER A 252 -14.41 9.88 -7.33
N VAL A 253 -14.59 8.64 -6.87
CA VAL A 253 -15.85 7.88 -6.93
C VAL A 253 -16.28 7.50 -5.52
N VAL A 254 -17.54 7.05 -5.37
CA VAL A 254 -18.03 6.61 -4.06
C VAL A 254 -17.17 5.46 -3.54
N GLN A 255 -16.56 5.66 -2.38
CA GLN A 255 -15.71 4.65 -1.72
C GLN A 255 -16.49 3.89 -0.65
N THR A 256 -16.04 2.67 -0.36
CA THR A 256 -16.59 1.87 0.73
C THR A 256 -15.58 1.64 1.86
N VAL A 257 -16.10 1.54 3.08
CA VAL A 257 -15.38 1.01 4.24
C VAL A 257 -16.14 -0.24 4.71
N GLY A 258 -15.56 -1.40 4.41
CA GLY A 258 -16.28 -2.67 4.41
C GLY A 258 -15.65 -3.80 5.23
N GLY A 259 -16.41 -4.89 5.35
CA GLY A 259 -15.98 -6.15 5.97
C GLY A 259 -16.28 -6.23 7.47
N THR A 260 -15.33 -6.71 8.26
CA THR A 260 -15.38 -6.82 9.72
C THR A 260 -15.03 -5.51 10.40
N LEU A 261 -15.20 -5.47 11.73
CA LEU A 261 -15.00 -4.27 12.53
C LEU A 261 -13.66 -3.60 12.22
N SER A 262 -13.72 -2.32 11.91
CA SER A 262 -12.54 -1.48 11.73
C SER A 262 -12.60 -0.30 12.68
N THR A 263 -11.54 -0.13 13.47
CA THR A 263 -11.44 0.98 14.43
C THR A 263 -10.40 1.98 13.94
N PHE A 264 -10.80 3.23 13.75
CA PHE A 264 -9.92 4.30 13.32
C PHE A 264 -9.86 5.40 14.38
N PRO A 265 -8.70 6.04 14.60
CA PRO A 265 -8.67 7.26 15.38
C PRO A 265 -9.43 8.36 14.65
N ASN A 266 -9.12 8.57 13.37
CA ASN A 266 -9.79 9.56 12.55
C ASN A 266 -10.21 8.98 11.19
N LEU A 267 -11.38 9.40 10.72
CA LEU A 267 -11.87 9.13 9.37
C LEU A 267 -12.09 10.46 8.63
N THR A 268 -11.67 10.54 7.38
CA THR A 268 -12.01 11.67 6.51
C THR A 268 -12.65 11.14 5.24
N VAL A 269 -13.87 11.60 4.98
CA VAL A 269 -14.55 11.40 3.70
C VAL A 269 -14.16 12.57 2.81
N GLY A 270 -13.53 12.28 1.67
CA GLY A 270 -13.17 13.26 0.65
C GLY A 270 -14.39 13.86 -0.04
N SER A 271 -14.19 14.52 -1.18
CA SER A 271 -15.30 15.16 -1.92
C SER A 271 -16.30 14.13 -2.46
N ALA A 272 -15.82 12.95 -2.85
CA ALA A 272 -16.68 11.83 -3.18
C ALA A 272 -17.33 11.28 -1.90
N SER A 273 -18.61 10.91 -2.00
CA SER A 273 -19.32 10.28 -0.90
C SER A 273 -18.68 8.94 -0.50
N ALA A 274 -18.95 8.48 0.71
CA ALA A 274 -18.55 7.17 1.19
C ALA A 274 -19.75 6.37 1.71
N THR A 275 -19.64 5.04 1.69
CA THR A 275 -20.61 4.14 2.30
C THR A 275 -19.93 3.15 3.23
N THR A 276 -20.45 2.93 4.44
CA THR A 276 -19.99 1.81 5.26
C THR A 276 -20.74 0.54 4.88
N THR A 277 -19.99 -0.52 4.57
CA THR A 277 -20.49 -1.88 4.31
C THR A 277 -19.93 -2.88 5.32
N GLY A 278 -19.21 -2.38 6.33
CA GLY A 278 -18.67 -3.09 7.49
C GLY A 278 -18.90 -2.26 8.76
N PRO A 279 -18.80 -2.84 9.96
CA PRO A 279 -18.90 -2.08 11.18
C PRO A 279 -17.67 -1.18 11.38
N VAL A 280 -17.89 0.05 11.81
CA VAL A 280 -16.83 1.05 12.01
C VAL A 280 -16.94 1.66 13.41
N SER A 281 -15.81 1.80 14.09
CA SER A 281 -15.68 2.56 15.33
C SER A 281 -14.69 3.69 15.16
N ILE A 282 -15.02 4.86 15.71
CA ILE A 282 -14.13 6.02 15.79
C ILE A 282 -13.70 6.18 17.24
N LEU A 283 -12.38 6.22 17.49
CA LEU A 283 -11.85 6.34 18.85
C LEU A 283 -12.26 7.66 19.51
N ALA A 284 -12.41 7.62 20.83
CA ALA A 284 -12.79 8.76 21.66
C ALA A 284 -11.87 9.99 21.53
N THR A 285 -10.64 9.78 21.05
CA THR A 285 -9.61 10.81 20.87
C THR A 285 -9.57 11.42 19.47
N GLY A 286 -10.46 11.01 18.55
CA GLY A 286 -10.48 11.53 17.20
C GLY A 286 -11.88 11.84 16.69
N GLY A 287 -12.04 11.82 15.36
CA GLY A 287 -13.31 12.24 14.76
C GLY A 287 -13.45 11.90 13.29
N VAL A 288 -14.64 12.20 12.78
CA VAL A 288 -15.02 12.07 11.38
C VAL A 288 -15.08 13.46 10.76
N VAL A 289 -14.38 13.67 9.65
CA VAL A 289 -14.50 14.87 8.83
C VAL A 289 -15.21 14.52 7.54
N LEU A 290 -16.31 15.22 7.25
CA LEU A 290 -17.16 14.97 6.08
C LEU A 290 -17.03 16.12 5.09
N ASN A 291 -16.27 15.91 4.02
CA ASN A 291 -16.28 16.81 2.86
C ASN A 291 -17.33 16.34 1.83
N GLY A 292 -17.55 15.03 1.75
CA GLY A 292 -18.64 14.36 1.05
C GLY A 292 -19.57 13.66 2.04
N ARG A 293 -20.72 13.19 1.55
CA ARG A 293 -21.71 12.49 2.39
C ARG A 293 -21.19 11.12 2.82
N LEU A 294 -21.55 10.69 4.03
CA LEU A 294 -21.32 9.33 4.53
C LEU A 294 -22.65 8.60 4.68
N ALA A 295 -22.89 7.58 3.86
CA ALA A 295 -24.01 6.67 4.07
C ALA A 295 -23.58 5.52 5.00
N ILE A 296 -24.21 5.40 6.16
CA ILE A 296 -24.04 4.24 7.03
C ILE A 296 -24.96 3.14 6.52
N GLY A 297 -24.38 2.02 6.09
CA GLY A 297 -25.13 0.91 5.50
C GLY A 297 -26.19 0.34 6.44
N THR A 298 -27.24 -0.24 5.85
CA THR A 298 -28.27 -0.95 6.62
C THR A 298 -27.66 -2.07 7.44
N ASN A 299 -28.05 -2.19 8.72
CA ASN A 299 -27.52 -3.17 9.67
C ASN A 299 -26.01 -3.06 9.97
N GLN A 300 -25.36 -1.96 9.59
CA GLN A 300 -23.97 -1.71 9.94
C GLN A 300 -23.88 -0.89 11.22
N ALA A 301 -23.06 -1.34 12.17
CA ALA A 301 -22.73 -0.53 13.33
C ALA A 301 -21.77 0.60 12.93
N PHE A 302 -22.10 1.82 13.32
CA PHE A 302 -21.19 2.96 13.23
C PHE A 302 -21.14 3.65 14.58
N THR A 303 -20.05 3.48 15.31
CA THR A 303 -19.95 3.90 16.72
C THR A 303 -18.93 5.02 16.88
N LEU A 304 -19.39 6.15 17.40
CA LEU A 304 -18.54 7.21 17.93
C LEU A 304 -18.26 6.89 19.40
N LEU A 305 -17.03 6.53 19.73
CA LEU A 305 -16.65 6.13 21.09
C LEU A 305 -16.46 7.35 22.00
N SER A 306 -16.63 7.15 23.29
CA SER A 306 -16.36 8.16 24.32
C SER A 306 -15.87 7.49 25.60
N ASP A 307 -14.82 8.05 26.18
CA ASP A 307 -14.20 7.58 27.42
C ASP A 307 -13.66 8.78 28.24
N ALA A 308 -12.89 8.51 29.29
CA ALA A 308 -12.29 9.55 30.12
C ALA A 308 -11.28 10.45 29.37
N ASN A 309 -10.79 10.02 28.21
CA ASN A 309 -9.82 10.75 27.40
C ASN A 309 -10.49 11.65 26.37
N GLY A 310 -11.77 11.42 26.03
CA GLY A 310 -12.48 12.25 25.07
C GLY A 310 -13.83 11.73 24.59
N THR A 311 -14.35 12.41 23.57
CA THR A 311 -15.57 12.03 22.86
C THR A 311 -15.32 12.18 21.37
N ALA A 312 -15.55 11.11 20.61
CA ALA A 312 -15.45 11.17 19.16
C ALA A 312 -16.48 12.17 18.59
N TYR A 313 -16.07 12.97 17.61
CA TYR A 313 -16.92 14.00 17.01
C TYR A 313 -17.13 13.78 15.51
N VAL A 314 -18.10 14.51 14.95
CA VAL A 314 -18.31 14.63 13.50
C VAL A 314 -18.24 16.10 13.13
N ALA A 315 -17.41 16.43 12.14
CA ALA A 315 -17.31 17.75 11.55
C ALA A 315 -17.90 17.72 10.14
N ASN A 316 -19.00 18.44 9.96
CA ASN A 316 -19.73 18.56 8.70
C ASN A 316 -19.21 19.77 7.91
N ASN A 317 -18.51 19.55 6.80
CA ASN A 317 -18.08 20.63 5.92
C ASN A 317 -19.07 20.81 4.77
N SER A 318 -19.36 22.06 4.39
CA SER A 318 -20.19 22.40 3.22
C SER A 318 -21.57 21.71 3.18
N GLY A 319 -22.17 21.45 4.35
CA GLY A 319 -23.47 20.78 4.45
C GLY A 319 -23.44 19.26 4.23
N SER A 320 -22.26 18.65 4.11
CA SER A 320 -22.11 17.19 4.09
C SER A 320 -22.47 16.59 5.44
N VAL A 321 -23.21 15.49 5.41
CA VAL A 321 -23.74 14.82 6.60
C VAL A 321 -23.54 13.31 6.52
N ALA A 322 -23.51 12.67 7.69
CA ALA A 322 -23.67 11.22 7.80
C ALA A 322 -25.16 10.89 7.87
N THR A 323 -25.60 9.87 7.13
CA THR A 323 -26.99 9.39 7.12
C THR A 323 -27.04 7.91 7.44
N GLY A 324 -28.00 7.48 8.25
CA GLY A 324 -28.16 6.09 8.69
C GLY A 324 -28.07 5.97 10.21
N ARG A 325 -28.15 4.73 10.73
CA ARG A 325 -28.13 4.49 12.17
C ARG A 325 -26.69 4.56 12.70
N ALA A 326 -26.42 5.51 13.58
CA ALA A 326 -25.16 5.61 14.31
C ALA A 326 -25.40 5.43 15.80
N THR A 327 -24.38 4.95 16.52
CA THR A 327 -24.32 4.96 17.98
C THR A 327 -23.33 6.02 18.42
N VAL A 328 -23.76 6.94 19.27
CA VAL A 328 -22.89 7.94 19.89
C VAL A 328 -22.77 7.60 21.37
N GLN A 329 -21.56 7.27 21.80
CA GLN A 329 -21.29 7.06 23.21
C GLN A 329 -21.05 8.39 23.91
N ARG A 330 -21.38 8.42 25.20
CA ARG A 330 -21.03 9.53 26.08
C ARG A 330 -20.42 8.97 27.36
N TYR A 331 -19.21 9.41 27.67
CA TYR A 331 -18.58 9.15 28.95
C TYR A 331 -19.18 10.06 30.03
N ILE A 332 -19.66 9.45 31.11
CA ILE A 332 -20.21 10.14 32.27
C ILE A 332 -19.15 10.15 33.36
N ALA A 333 -18.46 11.29 33.53
CA ALA A 333 -17.43 11.45 34.55
C ALA A 333 -18.06 11.41 35.96
N PRO A 334 -17.80 10.36 36.78
CA PRO A 334 -18.53 10.15 38.03
C PRO A 334 -18.31 11.26 39.07
N ASN A 335 -17.15 11.91 39.04
CA ASN A 335 -16.75 12.96 39.97
C ASN A 335 -17.27 14.37 39.58
N LEU A 336 -17.55 14.59 38.30
CA LEU A 336 -17.99 15.89 37.77
C LEU A 336 -19.50 15.94 37.53
N ASN A 337 -20.09 14.81 37.14
CA ASN A 337 -21.51 14.73 36.79
C ASN A 337 -22.11 13.40 37.27
N ALA A 338 -22.19 13.23 38.59
CA ALA A 338 -22.82 12.06 39.18
C ALA A 338 -24.29 11.93 38.72
N GLY A 339 -24.66 10.74 38.28
CA GLY A 339 -26.02 10.35 37.90
C GLY A 339 -26.41 10.60 36.43
N PRO A 340 -27.42 9.86 35.94
CA PRO A 340 -28.02 10.09 34.62
C PRO A 340 -28.76 11.43 34.57
N GLY A 341 -28.88 12.05 33.39
CA GLY A 341 -29.56 13.33 33.23
C GLY A 341 -29.47 13.93 31.82
N TYR A 342 -30.43 14.77 31.46
CA TYR A 342 -30.57 15.38 30.13
C TYR A 342 -29.36 16.25 29.71
N ARG A 343 -28.60 16.77 30.67
CA ARG A 343 -27.35 17.54 30.46
C ARG A 343 -26.26 16.77 29.71
N HIS A 344 -26.42 15.45 29.60
CA HIS A 344 -25.52 14.57 28.86
C HIS A 344 -25.85 14.50 27.36
N TYR A 345 -26.98 15.06 26.94
CA TYR A 345 -27.31 15.19 25.53
C TYR A 345 -26.30 16.10 24.84
N SER A 346 -25.62 15.58 23.83
CA SER A 346 -24.93 16.39 22.84
C SER A 346 -25.45 16.01 21.47
N THR A 347 -25.67 17.01 20.63
CA THR A 347 -25.60 16.83 19.17
C THR A 347 -24.30 16.10 18.84
N PRO A 348 -24.32 15.10 17.95
CA PRO A 348 -24.48 15.46 16.54
C PRO A 348 -25.61 14.72 15.80
N VAL A 349 -26.49 13.99 16.49
CA VAL A 349 -27.62 13.30 15.85
C VAL A 349 -28.87 14.20 15.82
N SER A 350 -29.54 14.24 14.67
CA SER A 350 -30.84 14.91 14.49
C SER A 350 -31.97 13.88 14.47
N GLY A 351 -33.10 14.18 15.11
CA GLY A 351 -34.29 13.32 15.10
C GLY A 351 -34.40 12.37 16.29
N ASN A 352 -33.42 12.36 17.19
CA ASN A 352 -33.52 11.68 18.47
C ASN A 352 -34.36 12.53 19.46
N THR A 353 -35.12 11.87 20.33
CA THR A 353 -35.94 12.53 21.37
C THR A 353 -35.39 12.22 22.76
N VAL A 354 -35.94 12.86 23.79
CA VAL A 354 -35.62 12.53 25.18
C VAL A 354 -36.03 11.09 25.51
N ASP A 355 -37.06 10.54 24.85
CA ASP A 355 -37.54 9.17 25.08
C ASP A 355 -36.50 8.10 24.72
N ASP A 356 -35.53 8.43 23.86
CA ASP A 356 -34.41 7.56 23.49
C ASP A 356 -33.47 7.27 24.68
N PHE A 357 -33.61 7.98 25.81
CA PHE A 357 -32.90 7.65 27.06
C PHE A 357 -33.53 6.51 27.85
N SER A 358 -34.69 6.00 27.44
CA SER A 358 -35.35 4.91 28.15
C SER A 358 -34.43 3.68 28.23
N THR A 359 -34.28 3.15 29.44
CA THR A 359 -33.63 1.86 29.71
C THR A 359 -34.64 0.96 30.41
N THR A 360 -34.29 -0.31 30.62
CA THR A 360 -35.17 -1.25 31.36
C THR A 360 -35.56 -0.74 32.75
N SER A 361 -34.73 0.09 33.40
CA SER A 361 -34.97 0.61 34.74
C SER A 361 -35.20 2.13 34.80
N TYR A 362 -35.23 2.81 33.65
CA TYR A 362 -35.34 4.27 33.59
C TYR A 362 -36.24 4.70 32.46
N THR A 363 -37.22 5.54 32.77
CA THR A 363 -38.03 6.24 31.77
C THR A 363 -37.84 7.74 31.96
N PRO A 364 -37.30 8.44 30.96
CA PRO A 364 -37.12 9.88 31.04
C PRO A 364 -38.50 10.57 31.01
N VAL A 365 -38.65 11.63 31.81
CA VAL A 365 -39.88 12.44 31.82
C VAL A 365 -39.56 13.81 31.22
N VAL A 366 -40.21 14.14 30.11
CA VAL A 366 -40.15 15.50 29.53
C VAL A 366 -41.16 16.37 30.27
N ASN A 367 -40.66 17.27 31.14
CA ASN A 367 -41.53 18.24 31.80
C ASN A 367 -41.87 19.38 30.84
N SER A 368 -43.03 19.31 30.19
CA SER A 368 -43.54 20.35 29.28
C SER A 368 -43.76 21.71 29.96
N SER A 369 -43.87 21.75 31.29
CA SER A 369 -43.99 22.98 32.07
C SER A 369 -42.66 23.69 32.30
N TYR A 370 -41.51 23.03 32.10
CA TYR A 370 -40.19 23.60 32.41
C TYR A 370 -39.88 24.88 31.61
N ASN A 371 -40.20 24.89 30.30
CA ASN A 371 -40.01 26.06 29.45
C ASN A 371 -41.08 27.16 29.64
N ASN A 372 -42.14 26.85 30.39
CA ASN A 372 -43.25 27.75 30.67
C ASN A 372 -43.32 28.16 32.16
N SER A 373 -42.34 27.76 32.96
CA SER A 373 -42.25 28.16 34.36
C SER A 373 -41.87 29.63 34.43
N ALA A 374 -42.61 30.42 35.20
CA ALA A 374 -42.18 31.77 35.55
C ALA A 374 -40.83 31.67 36.29
N THR A 375 -39.82 32.40 35.79
CA THR A 375 -38.51 32.57 36.44
C THR A 375 -38.59 33.51 37.61
#